data_AF-A0A7L5C8P2-F1
#
_entry.id   AF-A0A7L5C8P2-F1
#
_cell.length_a   1.000
_cell.length_b   1.000
_cell.length_c   1.000
_cell.angle_alpha   90.00
_cell.angle_beta   90.00
_cell.angle_gamma   90.00
#
_symmetry.space_group_name_H-M   'P 1'
#
loop_
_entity.id
_entity.type
_entity.pdbx_description
1 polymer ?
#
loop_
_entity_poly.entity_id
_entity_poly.type
_entity_poly.pdbx_seq_one_letter_code
_entity_poly.pdbx_strand_id
1 'polypeptide(L)'
;MKLTKTLLVAPLVAGALISSSFAATDTKSNISYSVGYTMGKTLQAQMQQNNVTADSQQVVDGLKDGINAKKPKLTPEQMQTAMMDFQKQAMAAQKNSK
;
A
#
# COMPACT_ATOMS: atom_id res chain seq x y z
N MET A 1 -17.96 65.85 36.22
CA MET A 1 -17.98 66.69 34.99
C MET A 1 -16.64 66.52 34.28
N LYS A 2 -16.67 66.44 32.92
CA LYS A 2 -15.56 66.54 31.94
C LYS A 2 -15.12 65.25 31.21
N LEU A 3 -15.85 64.99 30.11
CA LEU A 3 -15.38 64.84 28.72
C LEU A 3 -14.45 63.67 28.34
N THR A 4 -15.08 62.62 27.83
CA THR A 4 -14.85 62.02 26.48
C THR A 4 -13.52 62.31 25.77
N LYS A 5 -12.76 61.25 25.49
CA LYS A 5 -11.86 61.19 24.31
C LYS A 5 -12.07 59.90 23.51
N THR A 6 -12.29 60.16 22.23
CA THR A 6 -12.60 59.31 21.09
C THR A 6 -11.51 58.29 20.75
N LEU A 7 -11.93 57.05 20.53
CA LEU A 7 -11.64 56.15 19.40
C LEU A 7 -10.25 56.29 18.72
N LEU A 8 -9.46 55.20 18.74
CA LEU A 8 -8.70 54.75 17.57
C LEU A 8 -8.59 53.21 17.62
N VAL A 9 -9.34 52.56 16.74
CA VAL A 9 -9.17 51.17 16.33
C VAL A 9 -7.99 51.11 15.37
N ALA A 10 -7.05 50.19 15.58
CA ALA A 10 -6.19 49.68 14.51
C ALA A 10 -5.78 48.22 14.83
N PRO A 11 -6.21 47.24 14.02
CA PRO A 11 -5.98 45.81 14.25
C PRO A 11 -4.70 45.37 13.52
N LEU A 12 -3.82 44.61 14.15
CA LEU A 12 -2.76 43.89 13.43
C LEU A 12 -2.52 42.55 14.10
N VAL A 13 -3.39 41.62 13.67
CA VAL A 13 -3.09 40.22 13.34
C VAL A 13 -2.03 39.57 14.23
N ALA A 14 -2.50 38.83 15.23
CA ALA A 14 -1.76 37.72 15.79
C ALA A 14 -1.41 36.78 14.63
N GLY A 15 -0.19 36.91 14.12
CA GLY A 15 0.42 35.97 13.20
C GLY A 15 0.65 34.66 13.95
N ALA A 16 -0.42 33.89 14.13
CA ALA A 16 -0.31 32.47 14.39
C ALA A 16 0.57 31.91 13.27
N LEU A 17 1.79 31.54 13.62
CA LEU A 17 2.57 30.60 12.86
C LEU A 17 1.74 29.32 12.83
N ILE A 18 0.87 29.20 11.83
CA ILE A 18 0.16 27.98 11.53
C ILE A 18 1.26 26.99 11.17
N SER A 19 1.69 26.21 12.16
CA SER A 19 2.42 24.98 11.95
C SER A 19 1.48 24.05 11.19
N SER A 20 1.48 24.18 9.86
CA SER A 20 0.82 23.28 8.93
C SER A 20 1.56 21.94 8.93
N SER A 21 1.45 21.20 10.03
CA SER A 21 2.05 19.88 10.23
C SER A 21 1.07 18.74 9.91
N PHE A 22 0.00 19.00 9.15
CA PHE A 22 -1.13 18.08 8.99
C PHE A 22 -1.27 17.41 7.61
N ALA A 23 -0.21 17.29 6.80
CA ALA A 23 -0.35 16.68 5.45
C ALA A 23 0.74 15.68 5.04
N ALA A 24 1.79 15.49 5.84
CA ALA A 24 2.90 14.59 5.48
C ALA A 24 2.57 13.09 5.69
N THR A 25 1.68 12.77 6.64
CA THR A 25 1.27 11.39 6.95
C THR A 25 0.26 10.83 5.95
N ASP A 26 -0.65 11.67 5.44
CA ASP A 26 -1.74 11.26 4.54
C ASP A 26 -1.20 10.82 3.17
N THR A 27 -0.28 11.61 2.60
CA THR A 27 0.29 11.36 1.27
C THR A 27 1.06 10.03 1.21
N LYS A 28 1.91 9.75 2.21
CA LYS A 28 2.67 8.49 2.27
C LYS A 28 1.75 7.28 2.46
N SER A 29 0.69 7.43 3.26
CA SER A 29 -0.31 6.39 3.50
C SER A 29 -1.07 6.05 2.20
N ASN A 30 -1.54 7.06 1.48
CA ASN A 30 -2.26 6.88 0.21
C ASN A 30 -1.39 6.28 -0.89
N ILE A 31 -0.12 6.69 -0.98
CA ILE A 31 0.84 6.08 -1.91
C ILE A 31 1.04 4.59 -1.56
N SER A 32 1.30 4.28 -0.29
CA SER A 32 1.56 2.89 0.14
C SER A 32 0.35 1.99 -0.12
N TYR A 33 -0.86 2.48 0.20
CA TYR A 33 -2.10 1.76 -0.05
C TYR A 33 -2.36 1.54 -1.53
N SER A 34 -2.21 2.58 -2.36
CA SER A 34 -2.45 2.49 -3.81
C SER A 34 -1.49 1.53 -4.52
N VAL A 35 -0.22 1.51 -4.13
CA VAL A 35 0.77 0.54 -4.63
C VAL A 35 0.36 -0.88 -4.26
N GLY A 36 0.10 -1.14 -2.98
CA GLY A 36 -0.30 -2.47 -2.51
C GLY A 36 -1.61 -2.97 -3.15
N TYR A 37 -2.61 -2.10 -3.26
CA TYR A 37 -3.89 -2.40 -3.90
C TYR A 37 -3.72 -2.73 -5.39
N THR A 38 -2.92 -1.93 -6.12
CA THR A 38 -2.66 -2.16 -7.54
C THR A 38 -1.92 -3.48 -7.75
N MET A 39 -0.88 -3.76 -6.95
CA MET A 39 -0.15 -5.03 -6.99
C MET A 39 -1.09 -6.22 -6.73
N GLY A 40 -1.94 -6.14 -5.70
CA GLY A 40 -2.90 -7.19 -5.37
C GLY A 40 -3.92 -7.44 -6.48
N LYS A 41 -4.45 -6.38 -7.11
CA LYS A 41 -5.38 -6.49 -8.25
C LYS A 41 -4.71 -7.17 -9.45
N THR A 42 -3.49 -6.76 -9.78
CA THR A 42 -2.73 -7.37 -10.88
C THR A 42 -2.45 -8.85 -10.62
N LEU A 43 -2.05 -9.19 -9.39
CA LEU A 43 -1.80 -10.57 -8.99
C LEU A 43 -3.08 -11.42 -9.09
N GLN A 44 -4.21 -10.93 -8.59
CA GLN A 44 -5.50 -11.62 -8.68
C GLN A 44 -5.87 -11.91 -10.14
N ALA A 45 -5.73 -10.91 -11.02
CA ALA A 45 -6.03 -11.08 -12.44
C ALA A 45 -5.14 -12.15 -13.10
N GLN A 46 -3.84 -12.17 -12.76
CA GLN A 46 -2.92 -13.19 -13.27
C GLN A 46 -3.27 -14.60 -12.76
N MET A 47 -3.62 -14.73 -11.48
CA MET A 47 -4.04 -16.00 -10.90
C MET A 47 -5.31 -16.54 -11.57
N GLN A 48 -6.32 -15.67 -11.78
CA GLN A 48 -7.55 -16.03 -12.49
C GLN A 48 -7.29 -16.43 -13.94
N GLN A 49 -6.48 -15.66 -14.67
CA GLN A 49 -6.15 -15.95 -16.07
C GLN A 49 -5.44 -17.31 -16.22
N ASN A 50 -4.57 -17.64 -15.27
CA ASN A 50 -3.80 -18.87 -15.29
C ASN A 50 -4.49 -20.03 -14.57
N ASN A 51 -5.75 -19.84 -14.13
CA ASN A 51 -6.50 -20.77 -13.25
C ASN A 51 -5.67 -21.32 -12.08
N VAL A 52 -4.76 -20.51 -11.54
CA VAL A 52 -3.93 -20.90 -10.40
C VAL A 52 -4.62 -20.49 -9.11
N THR A 53 -4.82 -21.46 -8.22
CA THR A 53 -5.33 -21.24 -6.87
C THR A 53 -4.15 -21.16 -5.90
N ALA A 54 -4.03 -20.03 -5.22
CA ALA A 54 -3.10 -19.84 -4.11
C ALA A 54 -3.84 -19.22 -2.92
N ASP A 55 -3.37 -19.52 -1.72
CA ASP A 55 -3.90 -18.92 -0.51
C ASP A 55 -3.50 -17.43 -0.45
N SER A 56 -4.50 -16.55 -0.54
CA SER A 56 -4.31 -15.11 -0.54
C SER A 56 -3.64 -14.60 0.75
N GLN A 57 -3.88 -15.25 1.90
CA GLN A 57 -3.22 -14.89 3.16
C GLN A 57 -1.74 -15.25 3.10
N GLN A 58 -1.39 -16.43 2.57
CA GLN A 58 0.01 -16.85 2.41
C GLN A 58 0.78 -15.94 1.44
N VAL A 59 0.14 -15.48 0.37
CA VAL A 59 0.78 -14.53 -0.56
C VAL A 59 1.01 -13.17 0.09
N VAL A 60 0.04 -12.66 0.84
CA VAL A 60 0.19 -11.40 1.59
C VAL A 60 1.27 -11.53 2.66
N ASP A 61 1.33 -12.65 3.36
CA ASP A 61 2.39 -12.95 4.33
C ASP A 61 3.76 -13.00 3.67
N GLY A 62 3.90 -13.72 2.55
CA GLY A 62 5.15 -13.78 1.79
C GLY A 62 5.60 -12.41 1.27
N LEU A 63 4.66 -11.59 0.79
CA LEU A 63 4.92 -10.21 0.36
C LEU A 63 5.39 -9.35 1.54
N LYS A 64 4.70 -9.41 2.68
CA LYS A 64 5.08 -8.69 3.91
C LYS A 64 6.44 -9.13 4.41
N ASP A 65 6.72 -10.43 4.45
CA ASP A 65 7.99 -10.96 4.92
C ASP A 65 9.15 -10.52 4.01
N GLY A 66 8.94 -10.51 2.69
CA GLY A 66 9.90 -9.98 1.71
C GLY A 66 10.16 -8.48 1.86
N ILE A 67 9.11 -7.65 1.99
CA ILE A 67 9.22 -6.20 2.21
C ILE A 67 9.98 -5.88 3.51
N ASN A 68 9.72 -6.65 4.56
CA ASN A 68 10.36 -6.47 5.86
C ASN A 68 11.75 -7.13 5.96
N ALA A 69 12.28 -7.68 4.85
CA ALA A 69 13.54 -8.42 4.81
C ALA A 69 13.64 -9.52 5.89
N LYS A 70 12.52 -10.16 6.21
CA LYS A 70 12.47 -11.26 7.17
C LYS A 70 13.05 -12.52 6.55
N LYS A 71 13.52 -13.43 7.42
CA LYS A 71 13.91 -14.76 7.01
C LYS A 71 12.71 -15.47 6.36
N PRO A 72 12.82 -15.96 5.11
CA PRO A 72 11.75 -16.67 4.44
C PRO A 72 11.30 -17.89 5.24
N LYS A 73 9.99 -18.16 5.25
CA LYS A 73 9.42 -19.38 5.85
C LYS A 73 9.83 -20.65 5.08
N LEU A 74 10.21 -20.49 3.82
CA LEU A 74 10.62 -21.57 2.91
C LEU A 74 12.12 -21.50 2.62
N THR A 75 12.76 -22.65 2.48
CA THR A 75 14.13 -22.73 1.93
C THR A 75 14.15 -22.33 0.45
N PRO A 76 15.31 -21.93 -0.12
CA PRO A 76 15.43 -21.65 -1.54
C PRO A 76 14.95 -22.79 -2.45
N GLU A 77 15.25 -24.03 -2.07
CA GLU A 77 14.85 -25.24 -2.79
C GLU A 77 13.32 -25.46 -2.76
N GLN A 78 12.68 -25.20 -1.62
CA GLN A 78 11.22 -25.25 -1.50
C GLN A 78 10.55 -24.15 -2.31
N MET A 79 11.11 -22.93 -2.31
CA MET A 79 10.61 -21.84 -3.15
C MET A 79 10.73 -22.18 -4.65
N GLN A 80 11.87 -22.73 -5.06
CA GLN A 80 12.08 -23.14 -6.45
C GLN A 80 11.10 -24.24 -6.87
N THR A 81 10.92 -25.26 -6.03
CA THR A 81 9.94 -26.33 -6.27
C THR A 81 8.53 -25.77 -6.40
N ALA A 82 8.12 -24.92 -5.47
CA ALA A 82 6.80 -24.28 -5.51
C ALA A 82 6.59 -23.45 -6.78
N MET A 83 7.62 -22.73 -7.24
CA MET A 83 7.55 -21.95 -8.49
C MET A 83 7.47 -22.83 -9.74
N MET A 84 8.16 -23.97 -9.76
CA MET A 84 8.04 -24.93 -10.87
C MET A 84 6.62 -25.52 -10.93
N ASP A 85 6.03 -25.84 -9.79
CA ASP A 85 4.67 -26.39 -9.74
C ASP A 85 3.63 -25.33 -10.13
N PHE A 86 3.82 -24.08 -9.70
CA PHE A 86 3.02 -22.94 -10.17
C PHE A 86 3.05 -22.82 -11.70
N GLN A 87 4.23 -22.88 -12.32
CA GLN A 87 4.37 -22.81 -13.78
C GLN A 87 3.69 -23.99 -14.49
N LYS A 88 3.84 -25.21 -13.96
CA LYS A 88 3.17 -26.39 -14.52
C LYS A 88 1.65 -26.24 -14.49
N GLN A 89 1.09 -25.76 -13.38
CA GLN A 89 -0.35 -25.52 -13.25
C GLN A 89 -0.84 -24.45 -14.23
N ALA A 90 -0.12 -23.34 -14.34
CA ALA A 90 -0.44 -22.28 -15.30
C ALA A 90 -0.41 -22.79 -16.76
N MET A 91 0.57 -23.60 -17.14
CA MET A 91 0.64 -24.21 -18.47
C MET A 91 -0.50 -25.21 -18.72
N ALA A 92 -0.85 -26.02 -17.73
CA ALA A 92 -1.96 -26.98 -17.83
C ALA A 92 -3.31 -26.25 -18.03
N ALA A 93 -3.52 -25.17 -17.27
CA ALA A 93 -4.69 -24.30 -17.44
C ALA A 93 -4.77 -23.69 -18.83
N GLN A 94 -3.65 -23.18 -19.36
CA GLN A 94 -3.60 -22.58 -20.69
C GLN A 94 -3.85 -23.60 -21.81
N LYS A 95 -3.42 -24.86 -21.63
CA LYS A 95 -3.63 -25.95 -22.59
C LYS A 95 -5.09 -26.43 -22.63
N ASN A 96 -5.79 -26.39 -21.50
CA ASN A 96 -7.20 -26.79 -21.38
C ASN A 96 -8.20 -25.66 -21.70
N SER A 97 -7.71 -24.44 -21.97
CA SER A 97 -8.53 -23.27 -22.35
C SER A 97 -8.62 -23.07 -23.87
N LYS A 98 -8.24 -24.07 -24.68
CA LYS A 98 -8.32 -24.06 -26.15
C LYS A 98 -9.38 -25.01 -26.67
#